data_AF-A0AAJ6ZMK0-F1
#
_entry.id   AF-A0AAJ6ZMK0-F1
#
_cell.length_a   1.000
_cell.length_b   1.000
_cell.length_c   1.000
_cell.angle_alpha   90.00
_cell.angle_beta   90.00
_cell.angle_gamma   90.00
#
_symmetry.space_group_name_H-M   'P 1'
#
loop_
_entity.id
_entity.type
_entity.pdbx_description
1 polymer ?
#
loop_
_entity_poly.entity_id
_entity_poly.type
_entity_poly.pdbx_seq_one_letter_code
_entity_poly.pdbx_strand_id
1 'polypeptide(L)'
;MSVGIEPPMKKMKTILDSDFNMKTIDKCIEDIESSKNNLEPVLGEDFGETLQLVKVFVGITKDPKDLSKIVTTLNEKVPLKQLQHLKRVRKKQVILCPASYIIGVSSIQQFIESTVVELKDSFQYFKEMDVPLTGPRLQKQFKEYNKIWSCNFHPNAYLEKLTSGDFFNSVDLNYHRTYMKMAFEVSRWFIQHSNITNSIEDVYRDINGAIVVDPTIQSVVAVSFDNRENNPIQHSAMLAIDNVAKTQNGGVWFETDYKSSGTHSVSDELLTYLKFKFPSVKFGSREYISKRDNASDESNRAYEISSITSSAVEIEPDTTD
;
A
#
# COMPACT_ATOMS: atom_id res chain seq x y z
N MET A 1 -65.91 -20.14 -28.42
CA MET A 1 -65.54 -19.28 -27.28
C MET A 1 -64.45 -19.98 -26.49
N SER A 2 -63.22 -19.51 -26.58
CA SER A 2 -62.15 -19.85 -25.64
C SER A 2 -61.30 -18.58 -25.49
N VAL A 3 -61.53 -17.88 -24.39
CA VAL A 3 -60.83 -16.65 -24.03
C VAL A 3 -59.41 -17.04 -23.63
N GLY A 4 -58.42 -16.66 -24.45
CA GLY A 4 -57.01 -16.81 -24.10
C GLY A 4 -56.66 -15.84 -22.99
N ILE A 5 -56.26 -16.38 -21.83
CA ILE A 5 -55.73 -15.60 -20.71
C ILE A 5 -54.27 -15.30 -21.06
N GLU A 6 -53.96 -14.03 -21.34
CA GLU A 6 -52.58 -13.57 -21.43
C GLU A 6 -51.86 -13.79 -20.07
N PRO A 7 -50.61 -14.27 -20.07
CA PRO A 7 -49.84 -14.38 -18.84
C PRO A 7 -49.54 -12.98 -18.29
N PRO A 8 -49.56 -12.80 -16.95
CA PRO A 8 -49.44 -11.47 -16.36
C PRO A 8 -48.05 -10.89 -16.61
N MET A 9 -48.01 -9.66 -17.12
CA MET A 9 -46.79 -8.87 -17.20
C MET A 9 -46.21 -8.72 -15.78
N LYS A 10 -44.99 -9.22 -15.56
CA LYS A 10 -44.16 -8.89 -14.40
C LYS A 10 -43.84 -7.40 -14.43
N LYS A 11 -44.67 -6.59 -13.77
CA LYS A 11 -44.28 -5.27 -13.27
C LYS A 11 -44.07 -5.38 -11.76
N MET A 12 -43.06 -4.68 -11.26
CA MET A 12 -42.63 -4.54 -9.85
C MET A 12 -41.45 -5.46 -9.44
N LYS A 13 -40.22 -5.03 -9.78
CA LYS A 13 -38.98 -5.55 -9.16
C LYS A 13 -37.93 -4.44 -8.95
N THR A 14 -37.87 -3.45 -9.84
CA THR A 14 -36.88 -2.36 -9.82
C THR A 14 -36.93 -1.43 -8.59
N ILE A 15 -38.11 -1.17 -8.02
CA ILE A 15 -38.28 -0.25 -6.86
C ILE A 15 -37.80 -0.88 -5.54
N LEU A 16 -37.94 -2.21 -5.41
CA LEU A 16 -37.50 -2.95 -4.21
C LEU A 16 -35.97 -3.02 -4.14
N ASP A 17 -35.31 -3.16 -5.29
CA ASP A 17 -33.85 -3.24 -5.38
C ASP A 17 -33.20 -1.88 -5.08
N SER A 18 -33.77 -0.76 -5.55
CA SER A 18 -33.25 0.58 -5.23
C SER A 18 -33.35 0.93 -3.75
N ASP A 19 -34.47 0.60 -3.09
CA ASP A 19 -34.66 0.86 -1.66
C ASP A 19 -33.72 0.00 -0.80
N PHE A 20 -33.47 -1.25 -1.20
CA PHE A 20 -32.49 -2.11 -0.56
C PHE A 20 -31.06 -1.57 -0.69
N ASN A 21 -30.67 -1.11 -1.88
CA ASN A 21 -29.33 -0.55 -2.11
C ASN A 21 -29.09 0.73 -1.33
N MET A 22 -30.10 1.61 -1.25
CA MET A 22 -30.04 2.82 -0.42
C MET A 22 -29.86 2.47 1.06
N LYS A 23 -30.63 1.51 1.58
CA LYS A 23 -30.49 1.04 2.97
C LYS A 23 -29.10 0.48 3.27
N THR A 24 -28.51 -0.25 2.33
CA THR A 24 -27.12 -0.75 2.47
C THR A 24 -26.13 0.40 2.55
N ILE A 25 -26.24 1.40 1.68
CA ILE A 25 -25.36 2.58 1.71
C ILE A 25 -25.57 3.41 2.98
N ASP A 26 -26.81 3.61 3.41
CA ASP A 26 -27.14 4.29 4.67
C ASP A 26 -26.47 3.61 5.85
N LYS A 27 -26.58 2.28 5.92
CA LYS A 27 -25.90 1.49 6.95
C LYS A 27 -24.38 1.67 6.90
N CYS A 28 -23.76 1.62 5.73
CA CYS A 28 -22.32 1.84 5.60
C CYS A 28 -21.87 3.23 6.08
N ILE A 29 -22.69 4.26 5.83
CA ILE A 29 -22.43 5.62 6.32
C ILE A 29 -22.55 5.66 7.85
N GLU A 30 -23.62 5.10 8.41
CA GLU A 30 -23.82 5.01 9.87
C GLU A 30 -22.70 4.23 10.57
N ASP A 31 -22.26 3.11 9.99
CA ASP A 31 -21.17 2.28 10.50
C ASP A 31 -19.85 3.07 10.54
N ILE A 32 -19.56 3.87 9.50
CA ILE A 32 -18.36 4.73 9.48
C ILE A 32 -18.44 5.85 10.51
N GLU A 33 -19.58 6.51 10.63
CA GLU A 33 -19.77 7.62 11.56
C GLU A 33 -19.69 7.18 13.02
N SER A 34 -20.25 6.00 13.31
CA SER A 34 -20.26 5.44 14.66
C SER A 34 -19.02 4.62 15.01
N SER A 35 -18.16 4.32 14.03
CA SER A 35 -16.97 3.50 14.22
C SER A 35 -15.98 4.15 15.19
N LYS A 36 -15.74 3.45 16.31
CA LYS A 36 -14.71 3.77 17.30
C LYS A 36 -13.37 3.08 17.01
N ASN A 37 -13.33 2.24 15.98
CA ASN A 37 -12.13 1.46 15.64
C ASN A 37 -11.15 2.36 14.89
N ASN A 38 -9.86 2.07 15.09
CA ASN A 38 -8.78 2.65 14.28
C ASN A 38 -8.73 1.96 12.91
N LEU A 39 -8.03 2.58 11.96
CA LEU A 39 -7.76 1.96 10.67
C LEU A 39 -6.76 0.82 10.84
N GLU A 40 -7.08 -0.33 10.27
CA GLU A 40 -6.18 -1.48 10.24
C GLU A 40 -5.37 -1.47 8.94
N PRO A 41 -4.04 -1.65 9.02
CA PRO A 41 -3.21 -1.70 7.83
C PRO A 41 -3.41 -3.03 7.11
N VAL A 42 -3.65 -2.98 5.79
CA VAL A 42 -3.65 -4.18 4.94
C VAL A 42 -2.21 -4.44 4.51
N LEU A 43 -1.56 -5.43 5.11
CA LEU A 43 -0.13 -5.74 4.93
C LEU A 43 0.08 -7.15 4.37
N GLY A 44 1.28 -7.38 3.81
CA GLY A 44 1.72 -8.70 3.39
C GLY A 44 1.96 -9.65 4.57
N GLU A 45 2.04 -10.95 4.28
CA GLU A 45 2.23 -12.00 5.29
C GLU A 45 3.53 -11.83 6.09
N ASP A 46 4.53 -11.13 5.56
CA ASP A 46 5.81 -10.87 6.26
C ASP A 46 5.68 -9.93 7.47
N PHE A 47 4.54 -9.26 7.62
CA PHE A 47 4.16 -8.47 8.80
C PHE A 47 3.29 -9.23 9.80
N GLY A 48 2.92 -10.48 9.49
CA GLY A 48 2.11 -11.32 10.36
C GLY A 48 2.84 -11.72 11.66
N GLU A 49 2.10 -12.25 12.62
CA GLU A 49 2.70 -12.62 13.91
C GLU A 49 3.68 -13.81 13.78
N THR A 50 3.42 -14.72 12.85
CA THR A 50 4.19 -15.95 12.69
C THR A 50 4.98 -15.96 11.39
N LEU A 51 6.30 -16.14 11.50
CA LEU A 51 7.18 -16.39 10.37
C LEU A 51 7.15 -17.87 9.99
N GLN A 52 7.12 -18.12 8.69
CA GLN A 52 7.30 -19.46 8.14
C GLN A 52 8.68 -20.00 8.54
N LEU A 53 8.74 -21.30 8.87
CA LEU A 53 9.96 -21.99 9.24
C LEU A 53 10.43 -22.92 8.12
N VAL A 54 11.73 -23.12 8.02
CA VAL A 54 12.37 -24.05 7.10
C VAL A 54 13.38 -24.92 7.83
N LYS A 55 13.46 -26.19 7.43
CA LYS A 55 14.45 -27.15 7.95
C LYS A 55 15.84 -26.85 7.41
N VAL A 56 16.82 -26.79 8.31
CA VAL A 56 18.24 -26.70 7.99
C VAL A 56 19.03 -27.79 8.72
N PHE A 57 20.17 -28.17 8.14
CA PHE A 57 21.17 -28.98 8.83
C PHE A 57 22.13 -28.09 9.61
N VAL A 58 22.35 -28.46 10.88
CA VAL A 58 23.23 -27.77 11.81
C VAL A 58 24.34 -28.72 12.25
N GLY A 59 25.58 -28.29 12.09
CA GLY A 59 26.77 -28.96 12.62
C GLY A 59 27.15 -28.42 13.98
N ILE A 60 27.51 -29.31 14.91
CA ILE A 60 28.06 -28.93 16.21
C ILE A 60 29.58 -29.05 16.15
N THR A 61 30.26 -27.93 16.31
CA THR A 61 31.73 -27.88 16.12
C THR A 61 32.45 -28.58 17.27
N LYS A 62 33.49 -29.38 16.97
CA LYS A 62 34.36 -30.02 17.98
C LYS A 62 35.16 -28.98 18.77
N ASP A 63 35.89 -28.11 18.08
CA ASP A 63 36.68 -27.02 18.66
C ASP A 63 36.16 -25.64 18.22
N PRO A 64 35.71 -24.77 19.14
CA PRO A 64 35.31 -23.39 18.81
C PRO A 64 36.37 -22.56 18.07
N LYS A 65 37.66 -22.91 18.18
CA LYS A 65 38.75 -22.22 17.44
C LYS A 65 38.63 -22.38 15.93
N ASP A 66 37.98 -23.45 15.46
CA ASP A 66 37.79 -23.73 14.04
C ASP A 66 36.62 -22.95 13.42
N LEU A 67 35.80 -22.25 14.22
CA LEU A 67 34.59 -21.58 13.75
C LEU A 67 34.87 -20.58 12.62
N SER A 68 35.98 -19.84 12.68
CA SER A 68 36.36 -18.89 11.62
C SER A 68 36.61 -19.62 10.30
N LYS A 69 37.44 -20.68 10.33
CA LYS A 69 37.74 -21.51 9.15
C LYS A 69 36.47 -22.15 8.59
N ILE A 70 35.60 -22.69 9.46
CA ILE A 70 34.32 -23.30 9.09
C ILE A 70 33.44 -22.28 8.36
N VAL A 71 33.24 -21.10 8.94
CA VAL A 71 32.37 -20.07 8.35
C VAL A 71 32.91 -19.60 7.01
N THR A 72 34.21 -19.32 6.90
CA THR A 72 34.83 -18.88 5.64
C THR A 72 34.68 -19.93 4.55
N THR A 73 35.07 -21.18 4.84
CA THR A 73 34.97 -22.31 3.89
C THR A 73 33.52 -22.52 3.43
N LEU A 74 32.58 -22.48 4.38
CA LEU A 74 31.19 -22.67 4.03
C LEU A 74 30.61 -21.46 3.28
N ASN A 75 31.04 -20.23 3.54
CA ASN A 75 30.52 -19.06 2.83
C ASN A 75 30.96 -19.07 1.36
N GLU A 76 32.16 -19.58 1.09
CA GLU A 76 32.69 -19.77 -0.25
C GLU A 76 32.00 -20.92 -0.98
N LYS A 77 31.88 -22.09 -0.35
CA LYS A 77 31.44 -23.32 -1.02
C LYS A 77 29.94 -23.63 -0.89
N VAL A 78 29.30 -23.19 0.20
CA VAL A 78 27.88 -23.46 0.50
C VAL A 78 27.21 -22.18 1.04
N PRO A 79 27.10 -21.11 0.23
CA PRO A 79 26.54 -19.83 0.68
C PRO A 79 25.05 -19.95 1.02
N LEU A 80 24.63 -19.33 2.13
CA LEU A 80 23.23 -19.30 2.59
C LEU A 80 22.41 -18.20 1.87
N LYS A 81 22.36 -18.23 0.54
CA LYS A 81 21.76 -17.15 -0.27
C LYS A 81 20.33 -16.78 0.13
N GLN A 82 19.50 -17.77 0.46
CA GLN A 82 18.10 -17.56 0.84
C GLN A 82 17.89 -17.29 2.34
N LEU A 83 18.95 -17.43 3.16
CA LEU A 83 18.88 -17.33 4.63
C LEU A 83 19.91 -16.34 5.19
N GLN A 84 20.22 -15.28 4.45
CA GLN A 84 21.25 -14.28 4.82
C GLN A 84 20.86 -13.44 6.05
N HIS A 85 19.56 -13.39 6.39
CA HIS A 85 19.09 -12.79 7.64
C HIS A 85 19.51 -13.60 8.87
N LEU A 86 19.86 -14.88 8.73
CA LEU A 86 20.34 -15.69 9.85
C LEU A 86 21.85 -15.51 10.03
N LYS A 87 22.29 -15.37 11.29
CA LYS A 87 23.71 -15.49 11.60
C LYS A 87 24.15 -16.93 11.40
N ARG A 88 25.24 -17.17 10.69
CA ARG A 88 25.65 -18.56 10.39
C ARG A 88 26.00 -19.39 11.62
N VAL A 89 26.48 -18.74 12.69
CA VAL A 89 26.93 -19.38 13.92
C VAL A 89 26.11 -18.91 15.11
N ARG A 90 25.75 -19.86 15.98
CA ARG A 90 25.18 -19.61 17.30
C ARG A 90 25.89 -20.49 18.33
N LYS A 91 26.74 -19.88 19.17
CA LYS A 91 27.63 -20.61 20.10
C LYS A 91 28.52 -21.60 19.31
N LYS A 92 28.43 -22.91 19.58
CA LYS A 92 29.17 -23.96 18.85
C LYS A 92 28.42 -24.52 17.63
N GLN A 93 27.21 -24.03 17.37
CA GLN A 93 26.31 -24.54 16.34
C GLN A 93 26.48 -23.73 15.06
N VAL A 94 26.57 -24.40 13.91
CA VAL A 94 26.79 -23.77 12.61
C VAL A 94 25.74 -24.27 11.63
N ILE A 95 25.00 -23.35 10.98
CA ILE A 95 24.11 -23.72 9.87
C ILE A 95 24.98 -24.12 8.68
N LEU A 96 24.78 -25.34 8.21
CA LEU A 96 25.50 -25.91 7.08
C LEU A 96 24.78 -25.55 5.78
N CYS A 97 23.53 -26.01 5.63
CA CYS A 97 22.69 -25.75 4.46
C CYS A 97 21.20 -25.99 4.77
N PRO A 98 20.28 -25.50 3.92
CA PRO A 98 18.88 -25.93 3.90
C PRO A 98 18.75 -27.44 3.65
N ALA A 99 17.75 -28.08 4.25
CA ALA A 99 17.53 -29.52 4.08
C ALA A 99 17.24 -29.90 2.61
N SER A 100 16.70 -28.97 1.82
CA SER A 100 16.47 -29.15 0.39
C SER A 100 17.75 -29.36 -0.43
N TYR A 101 18.93 -29.05 0.10
CA TYR A 101 20.20 -29.25 -0.61
C TYR A 101 20.65 -30.71 -0.62
N ILE A 102 20.07 -31.55 0.24
CA ILE A 102 20.47 -32.95 0.43
C ILE A 102 19.53 -33.90 -0.34
N ILE A 103 18.63 -33.37 -1.16
CA ILE A 103 17.76 -34.19 -2.02
C ILE A 103 18.65 -34.97 -3.01
N GLY A 104 18.69 -36.29 -2.86
CA GLY A 104 19.53 -37.19 -3.67
C GLY A 104 20.87 -37.58 -3.04
N VAL A 105 21.18 -37.10 -1.83
CA VAL A 105 22.36 -37.53 -1.05
C VAL A 105 21.88 -38.32 0.18
N SER A 106 22.56 -39.41 0.52
CA SER A 106 22.12 -40.34 1.57
C SER A 106 22.19 -39.75 2.99
N SER A 107 23.06 -38.76 3.22
CA SER A 107 23.21 -38.10 4.53
C SER A 107 23.95 -36.74 4.43
N ILE A 108 23.81 -35.92 5.48
CA ILE A 108 24.62 -34.71 5.66
C ILE A 108 26.12 -34.99 5.74
N GLN A 109 26.54 -36.13 6.30
CA GLN A 109 27.95 -36.51 6.36
C GLN A 109 28.54 -36.66 4.95
N GLN A 110 27.83 -37.38 4.09
CA GLN A 110 28.24 -37.57 2.69
C GLN A 110 28.26 -36.24 1.92
N PHE A 111 27.31 -35.34 2.20
CA PHE A 111 27.30 -33.99 1.63
C PHE A 111 28.56 -33.19 2.04
N ILE A 112 28.94 -33.22 3.31
CA ILE A 112 30.15 -32.56 3.82
C ILE A 112 31.41 -33.15 3.16
N GLU A 113 31.54 -34.47 3.11
CA GLU A 113 32.72 -35.14 2.55
C GLU A 113 32.90 -34.89 1.05
N SER A 114 31.80 -34.70 0.31
CA SER A 114 31.83 -34.42 -1.14
C SER A 114 31.96 -32.94 -1.48
N THR A 115 31.34 -32.05 -0.71
CA THR A 115 31.23 -30.62 -1.06
C THR A 115 32.24 -29.75 -0.31
N VAL A 116 32.54 -30.08 0.94
CA VAL A 116 33.41 -29.29 1.84
C VAL A 116 34.34 -30.22 2.63
N VAL A 117 35.10 -31.04 1.90
CA VAL A 117 35.99 -32.07 2.45
C VAL A 117 36.95 -31.57 3.53
N GLU A 118 37.33 -30.28 3.49
CA GLU A 118 38.19 -29.64 4.49
C GLU A 118 37.58 -29.59 5.89
N LEU A 119 36.26 -29.78 6.00
CA LEU A 119 35.49 -29.71 7.24
C LEU A 119 35.00 -31.08 7.72
N LYS A 120 35.37 -32.19 7.06
CA LYS A 120 34.86 -33.54 7.37
C LYS A 120 35.06 -33.94 8.85
N ASP A 121 36.14 -33.48 9.46
CA ASP A 121 36.51 -33.80 10.84
C ASP A 121 36.16 -32.68 11.83
N SER A 122 35.56 -31.57 11.38
CA SER A 122 35.30 -30.37 12.19
C SER A 122 34.08 -30.48 13.12
N PHE A 123 33.18 -31.43 12.87
CA PHE A 123 31.89 -31.54 13.57
C PHE A 123 31.81 -32.79 14.44
N GLN A 124 31.25 -32.64 15.64
CA GLN A 124 31.01 -33.74 16.58
C GLN A 124 29.79 -34.58 16.16
N TYR A 125 28.72 -33.90 15.75
CA TYR A 125 27.50 -34.50 15.21
C TYR A 125 26.69 -33.45 14.45
N PHE A 126 25.68 -33.92 13.74
CA PHE A 126 24.75 -33.10 12.96
C PHE A 126 23.32 -33.28 13.48
N LYS A 127 22.49 -32.27 13.26
CA LYS A 127 21.05 -32.36 13.50
C LYS A 127 20.28 -31.51 12.52
N GLU A 128 19.02 -31.87 12.29
CA GLU A 128 18.06 -30.99 11.64
C GLU A 128 17.43 -30.05 12.66
N MET A 129 17.07 -28.85 12.21
CA MET A 129 16.40 -27.86 13.03
C MET A 129 15.59 -26.90 12.16
N ASP A 130 14.46 -26.45 12.68
CA ASP A 130 13.63 -25.43 12.05
C ASP A 130 14.17 -24.03 12.37
N VAL A 131 14.28 -23.18 11.34
CA VAL A 131 14.72 -21.78 11.46
C VAL A 131 13.81 -20.87 10.64
N PRO A 132 13.73 -19.56 10.95
CA PRO A 132 12.91 -18.63 10.17
C PRO A 132 13.33 -18.59 8.70
N LEU A 133 12.37 -18.77 7.80
CA LEU A 133 12.59 -18.68 6.35
C LEU A 133 12.87 -17.23 5.91
N THR A 134 12.22 -16.26 6.55
CA THR A 134 12.40 -14.83 6.28
C THR A 134 12.92 -14.09 7.50
N GLY A 135 13.54 -12.93 7.27
CA GLY A 135 14.03 -12.06 8.34
C GLY A 135 12.87 -11.37 9.06
N PRO A 136 12.95 -11.19 10.39
CA PRO A 136 11.93 -10.45 11.12
C PRO A 136 11.86 -8.99 10.65
N ARG A 137 10.64 -8.51 10.39
CA ARG A 137 10.33 -7.11 10.04
C ARG A 137 10.03 -6.26 11.25
N LEU A 138 9.45 -6.86 12.29
CA LEU A 138 8.99 -6.20 13.51
C LEU A 138 9.79 -6.65 14.73
N GLN A 139 9.88 -5.81 15.76
CA GLN A 139 10.59 -6.11 16.98
C GLN A 139 9.97 -7.30 17.73
N LYS A 140 8.63 -7.44 17.69
CA LYS A 140 7.94 -8.61 18.27
C LYS A 140 8.44 -9.91 17.63
N GLN A 141 8.43 -9.98 16.29
CA GLN A 141 8.96 -11.10 15.53
C GLN A 141 10.43 -11.34 15.87
N PHE A 142 11.27 -10.29 15.87
CA PHE A 142 12.70 -10.46 16.19
C PHE A 142 12.90 -11.05 17.58
N LYS A 143 12.22 -10.54 18.61
CA LYS A 143 12.32 -11.06 19.98
C LYS A 143 11.91 -12.53 20.07
N GLU A 144 10.91 -12.94 19.30
CA GLU A 144 10.41 -14.31 19.28
C GLU A 144 11.38 -15.24 18.53
N TYR A 145 11.69 -14.93 17.28
CA TYR A 145 12.44 -15.82 16.39
C TYR A 145 13.95 -15.83 16.67
N ASN A 146 14.49 -14.78 17.28
CA ASN A 146 15.89 -14.78 17.76
C ASN A 146 16.13 -15.80 18.90
N LYS A 147 15.06 -16.30 19.55
CA LYS A 147 15.13 -17.43 20.48
C LYS A 147 15.40 -18.74 19.76
N ILE A 148 14.80 -18.94 18.57
CA ILE A 148 14.99 -20.13 17.72
C ILE A 148 16.38 -20.13 17.11
N TRP A 149 16.76 -19.06 16.41
CA TRP A 149 18.09 -18.88 15.86
C TRP A 149 18.45 -17.40 15.74
N SER A 150 19.73 -17.07 15.89
CA SER A 150 20.16 -15.68 15.87
C SER A 150 19.92 -15.04 14.50
N CYS A 151 19.16 -13.95 14.48
CA CYS A 151 18.80 -13.21 13.28
C CYS A 151 19.50 -11.84 13.25
N ASN A 152 19.76 -11.32 12.06
CA ASN A 152 20.05 -9.91 11.83
C ASN A 152 18.72 -9.16 11.82
N PHE A 153 18.68 -8.02 12.52
CA PHE A 153 17.49 -7.18 12.61
C PHE A 153 17.89 -5.72 12.65
N HIS A 154 17.22 -4.92 11.81
CA HIS A 154 17.38 -3.48 11.74
C HIS A 154 16.02 -2.86 12.10
N PRO A 155 15.87 -2.30 13.31
CA PRO A 155 14.62 -1.68 13.72
C PRO A 155 14.15 -0.62 12.73
N ASN A 156 12.85 -0.61 12.43
CA ASN A 156 12.25 0.37 11.54
C ASN A 156 11.04 1.03 12.22
N ALA A 157 11.24 2.23 12.78
CA ALA A 157 10.22 2.94 13.54
C ALA A 157 8.93 3.21 12.73
N TYR A 158 9.05 3.39 11.41
CA TYR A 158 7.89 3.57 10.54
C TYR A 158 7.05 2.29 10.47
N LEU A 159 7.68 1.13 10.25
CA LEU A 159 6.97 -0.15 10.22
C LEU A 159 6.35 -0.51 11.56
N GLU A 160 7.06 -0.25 12.67
CA GLU A 160 6.52 -0.45 14.02
C GLU A 160 5.25 0.38 14.22
N LYS A 161 5.30 1.68 13.86
CA LYS A 161 4.14 2.58 13.93
C LYS A 161 3.01 2.16 12.99
N LEU A 162 3.33 1.68 11.79
CA LEU A 162 2.34 1.21 10.81
C LEU A 162 1.52 0.05 11.38
N THR A 163 2.17 -0.87 12.09
CA THR A 163 1.53 -2.05 12.69
C THR A 163 0.97 -1.82 14.09
N SER A 164 1.17 -0.65 14.69
CA SER A 164 0.78 -0.41 16.09
C SER A 164 -0.72 -0.19 16.28
N GLY A 165 -1.48 0.02 15.20
CA GLY A 165 -2.88 0.47 15.25
C GLY A 165 -3.05 1.96 15.56
N ASP A 166 -1.95 2.67 15.84
CA ASP A 166 -1.92 4.09 16.21
C ASP A 166 -1.16 4.93 15.17
N PHE A 167 -1.18 4.51 13.91
CA PHE A 167 -0.48 5.22 12.84
C PHE A 167 -1.05 6.63 12.64
N PHE A 168 -2.38 6.73 12.68
CA PHE A 168 -3.15 7.95 12.55
C PHE A 168 -3.66 8.43 13.91
N ASN A 169 -3.61 9.74 14.15
CA ASN A 169 -4.20 10.33 15.35
C ASN A 169 -5.74 10.48 15.18
N SER A 170 -6.43 10.92 16.23
CA SER A 170 -7.90 11.07 16.22
C SER A 170 -8.40 12.06 15.16
N VAL A 171 -7.63 13.11 14.86
CA VAL A 171 -7.96 14.11 13.84
C VAL A 171 -7.83 13.49 12.44
N ASP A 172 -6.73 12.78 12.18
CA ASP A 172 -6.52 12.07 10.92
C ASP A 172 -7.63 11.04 10.67
N LEU A 173 -7.97 10.25 11.69
CA LEU A 173 -9.05 9.26 11.61
C LEU A 173 -10.40 9.92 11.32
N ASN A 174 -10.67 11.11 11.86
CA ASN A 174 -11.89 11.85 11.54
C ASN A 174 -11.92 12.31 10.08
N TYR A 175 -10.79 12.75 9.53
CA TYR A 175 -10.68 13.05 8.10
C TYR A 175 -10.92 11.80 7.23
N HIS A 176 -10.29 10.67 7.55
CA HIS A 176 -10.51 9.42 6.83
C HIS A 176 -11.97 8.97 6.85
N ARG A 177 -12.64 9.03 8.00
CA ARG A 177 -14.09 8.73 8.11
C ARG A 177 -14.92 9.68 7.25
N THR A 178 -14.61 10.98 7.28
CA THR A 178 -15.29 11.99 6.46
C THR A 178 -15.15 11.68 4.97
N TYR A 179 -13.93 11.42 4.49
CA TYR A 179 -13.69 11.12 3.08
C TYR A 179 -14.32 9.79 2.65
N MET A 180 -14.32 8.78 3.51
CA MET A 180 -14.99 7.52 3.19
C MET A 180 -16.51 7.65 3.18
N LYS A 181 -17.09 8.45 4.09
CA LYS A 181 -18.51 8.83 4.03
C LYS A 181 -18.83 9.53 2.71
N MET A 182 -17.97 10.46 2.27
CA MET A 182 -18.14 11.10 0.96
C MET A 182 -18.14 10.07 -0.18
N ALA A 183 -17.27 9.05 -0.14
CA ALA A 183 -17.23 8.02 -1.19
C ALA A 183 -18.55 7.24 -1.27
N PHE A 184 -19.16 6.93 -0.12
CA PHE A 184 -20.51 6.34 -0.10
C PHE A 184 -21.60 7.29 -0.60
N GLU A 185 -21.50 8.58 -0.30
CA GLU A 185 -22.44 9.59 -0.83
C GLU A 185 -22.31 9.77 -2.35
N VAL A 186 -21.10 9.60 -2.91
CA VAL A 186 -20.89 9.56 -4.37
C VAL A 186 -21.58 8.34 -4.97
N SER A 187 -21.42 7.16 -4.36
CA SER A 187 -22.13 5.94 -4.77
C SER A 187 -23.65 6.12 -4.69
N ARG A 188 -24.16 6.75 -3.62
CA ARG A 188 -25.59 7.07 -3.46
C ARG A 188 -26.08 7.96 -4.60
N TRP A 189 -25.39 9.07 -4.83
CA TRP A 189 -25.74 10.02 -5.86
C TRP A 189 -25.77 9.34 -7.24
N PHE A 190 -24.76 8.51 -7.53
CA PHE A 190 -24.69 7.75 -8.77
C PHE A 190 -25.93 6.86 -8.96
N ILE A 191 -26.36 6.09 -7.97
CA ILE A 191 -27.54 5.23 -8.10
C ILE A 191 -28.81 6.06 -8.35
N GLN A 192 -28.93 7.21 -7.70
CA GLN A 192 -30.10 8.09 -7.84
C GLN A 192 -30.18 8.77 -9.22
N HIS A 193 -29.03 9.04 -9.85
CA HIS A 193 -28.95 9.83 -11.09
C HIS A 193 -28.55 9.01 -12.31
N SER A 194 -28.20 7.73 -12.12
CA SER A 194 -27.86 6.84 -13.23
C SER A 194 -29.10 6.11 -13.74
N ASN A 195 -29.25 6.05 -15.07
CA ASN A 195 -30.25 5.22 -15.74
C ASN A 195 -29.75 3.78 -15.83
N ILE A 196 -29.22 3.20 -14.74
CA ILE A 196 -28.74 1.82 -14.77
C ILE A 196 -29.92 0.90 -15.08
N THR A 197 -29.82 0.23 -16.22
CA THR A 197 -30.83 -0.69 -16.74
C THR A 197 -30.65 -2.11 -16.19
N ASN A 198 -29.44 -2.42 -15.71
CA ASN A 198 -29.11 -3.70 -15.07
C ASN A 198 -29.62 -3.72 -13.63
N SER A 199 -30.14 -4.88 -13.20
CA SER A 199 -30.46 -5.11 -11.79
C SER A 199 -29.15 -5.05 -11.01
N ILE A 200 -29.01 -4.07 -10.11
CA ILE A 200 -27.92 -4.02 -9.14
C ILE A 200 -28.19 -5.16 -8.16
N GLU A 201 -27.45 -6.25 -8.29
CA GLU A 201 -27.61 -7.43 -7.43
C GLU A 201 -26.80 -7.29 -6.14
N ASP A 202 -25.65 -6.61 -6.20
CA ASP A 202 -24.75 -6.44 -5.06
C ASP A 202 -24.08 -5.06 -5.07
N VAL A 203 -24.43 -4.23 -4.09
CA VAL A 203 -23.87 -2.88 -3.89
C VAL A 203 -22.34 -2.90 -3.82
N TYR A 204 -21.77 -3.87 -3.11
CA TYR A 204 -20.32 -3.91 -2.86
C TYR A 204 -19.51 -4.31 -4.10
N ARG A 205 -20.14 -5.00 -5.04
CA ARG A 205 -19.49 -5.47 -6.28
C ARG A 205 -19.72 -4.51 -7.45
N ASP A 206 -20.94 -4.00 -7.55
CA ASP A 206 -21.43 -3.33 -8.75
C ASP A 206 -21.31 -1.81 -8.66
N ILE A 207 -21.24 -1.24 -7.46
CA ILE A 207 -21.20 0.21 -7.25
C ILE A 207 -19.90 0.62 -6.56
N ASN A 208 -18.98 1.20 -7.34
CA ASN A 208 -17.73 1.71 -6.80
C ASN A 208 -17.62 3.22 -7.03
N GLY A 209 -17.43 3.96 -5.94
CA GLY A 209 -17.07 5.38 -5.95
C GLY A 209 -15.62 5.55 -5.47
N ALA A 210 -14.92 6.54 -6.02
CA ALA A 210 -13.56 6.86 -5.60
C ALA A 210 -13.39 8.38 -5.43
N ILE A 211 -12.65 8.75 -4.39
CA ILE A 211 -12.30 10.12 -4.05
C ILE A 211 -10.78 10.20 -3.89
N VAL A 212 -10.19 11.26 -4.43
CA VAL A 212 -8.77 11.58 -4.25
C VAL A 212 -8.63 12.88 -3.50
N VAL A 213 -7.77 12.88 -2.49
CA VAL A 213 -7.50 14.02 -1.62
C VAL A 213 -6.03 14.40 -1.74
N ASP A 214 -5.75 15.69 -1.92
CA ASP A 214 -4.40 16.23 -1.72
C ASP A 214 -4.19 16.47 -0.22
N PRO A 215 -3.34 15.67 0.46
CA PRO A 215 -3.14 15.79 1.90
C PRO A 215 -2.45 17.09 2.31
N THR A 216 -1.75 17.78 1.40
CA THR A 216 -1.02 19.02 1.71
C THR A 216 -1.95 20.22 1.90
N ILE A 217 -3.05 20.27 1.15
CA ILE A 217 -4.08 21.31 1.25
C ILE A 217 -5.38 20.80 1.90
N GLN A 218 -5.43 19.51 2.26
CA GLN A 218 -6.59 18.81 2.81
C GLN A 218 -7.84 19.02 1.96
N SER A 219 -7.70 18.86 0.64
CA SER A 219 -8.72 19.17 -0.35
C SER A 219 -9.03 17.97 -1.23
N VAL A 220 -10.31 17.74 -1.51
CA VAL A 220 -10.74 16.77 -2.51
C VAL A 220 -10.41 17.32 -3.89
N VAL A 221 -9.54 16.62 -4.61
CA VAL A 221 -9.05 17.02 -5.93
C VAL A 221 -9.72 16.29 -7.08
N ALA A 222 -10.30 15.11 -6.82
CA ALA A 222 -11.03 14.36 -7.81
C ALA A 222 -12.08 13.46 -7.16
N VAL A 223 -13.18 13.25 -7.87
CA VAL A 223 -14.23 12.29 -7.55
C VAL A 223 -14.57 11.50 -8.82
N SER A 224 -14.96 10.24 -8.67
CA SER A 224 -15.34 9.38 -9.79
C SER A 224 -16.21 8.22 -9.34
N PHE A 225 -16.87 7.58 -10.29
CA PHE A 225 -17.64 6.35 -10.12
C PHE A 225 -17.38 5.43 -11.32
N ASP A 226 -17.73 4.15 -11.22
CA ASP A 226 -17.52 3.18 -12.28
C ASP A 226 -18.24 3.55 -13.60
N ASN A 227 -17.52 3.43 -14.72
CA ASN A 227 -18.06 3.58 -16.07
C ASN A 227 -17.86 2.31 -16.92
N ARG A 228 -17.80 1.15 -16.25
CA ARG A 228 -17.49 -0.14 -16.87
C ARG A 228 -18.49 -0.59 -17.92
N GLU A 229 -19.73 -0.11 -17.83
CA GLU A 229 -20.79 -0.31 -18.83
C GLU A 229 -20.42 0.28 -20.20
N ASN A 230 -19.66 1.39 -20.21
CA ASN A 230 -19.20 2.03 -21.43
C ASN A 230 -17.81 1.51 -21.85
N ASN A 231 -16.92 1.28 -20.89
CA ASN A 231 -15.59 0.71 -21.17
C ASN A 231 -15.07 -0.13 -19.99
N PRO A 232 -14.73 -1.43 -20.20
CA PRO A 232 -14.28 -2.32 -19.13
C PRO A 232 -13.09 -1.83 -18.29
N ILE A 233 -12.23 -0.97 -18.83
CA ILE A 233 -11.05 -0.45 -18.09
C ILE A 233 -11.37 0.80 -17.27
N GLN A 234 -12.55 1.40 -17.42
CA GLN A 234 -12.96 2.62 -16.73
C GLN A 234 -13.59 2.30 -15.38
N HIS A 235 -12.79 1.65 -14.52
CA HIS A 235 -13.08 1.53 -13.10
C HIS A 235 -12.98 2.90 -12.42
N SER A 236 -13.72 3.09 -11.32
CA SER A 236 -13.71 4.32 -10.52
C SER A 236 -12.30 4.78 -10.17
N ALA A 237 -11.44 3.88 -9.69
CA ALA A 237 -10.04 4.20 -9.38
C ALA A 237 -9.25 4.75 -10.59
N MET A 238 -9.47 4.19 -11.78
CA MET A 238 -8.80 4.65 -13.00
C MET A 238 -9.31 6.03 -13.43
N LEU A 239 -10.62 6.23 -13.37
CA LEU A 239 -11.24 7.53 -13.65
C LEU A 239 -10.83 8.59 -12.63
N ALA A 240 -10.63 8.22 -11.36
CA ALA A 240 -10.13 9.11 -10.32
C ALA A 240 -8.72 9.62 -10.67
N ILE A 241 -7.83 8.72 -11.10
CA ILE A 241 -6.46 9.06 -11.55
C ILE A 241 -6.52 10.01 -12.75
N ASP A 242 -7.35 9.69 -13.75
CA ASP A 242 -7.52 10.52 -14.94
C ASP A 242 -8.08 11.92 -14.58
N ASN A 243 -9.05 11.98 -13.66
CA ASN A 243 -9.61 13.24 -13.17
C ASN A 243 -8.56 14.07 -12.41
N VAL A 244 -7.66 13.45 -11.64
CA VAL A 244 -6.51 14.17 -11.07
C VAL A 244 -5.60 14.69 -12.17
N ALA A 245 -5.32 13.90 -13.21
CA ALA A 245 -4.48 14.35 -14.32
C ALA A 245 -5.09 15.56 -15.06
N LYS A 246 -6.42 15.63 -15.21
CA LYS A 246 -7.12 16.79 -15.78
C LYS A 246 -6.87 18.08 -15.00
N THR A 247 -6.75 18.00 -13.67
CA THR A 247 -6.38 19.18 -12.84
C THR A 247 -4.97 19.70 -13.13
N GLN A 248 -4.16 18.94 -13.85
CA GLN A 248 -2.77 19.23 -14.21
C GLN A 248 -2.59 19.33 -15.73
N ASN A 249 -3.64 19.70 -16.46
CA ASN A 249 -3.67 19.80 -17.93
C ASN A 249 -3.34 18.48 -18.66
N GLY A 250 -3.50 17.35 -17.99
CA GLY A 250 -3.42 16.00 -18.57
C GLY A 250 -4.79 15.36 -18.71
N GLY A 251 -4.83 14.03 -18.57
CA GLY A 251 -6.02 13.21 -18.73
C GLY A 251 -6.27 12.82 -20.18
N VAL A 252 -6.86 11.64 -20.38
CA VAL A 252 -7.12 11.04 -21.69
C VAL A 252 -8.62 10.94 -21.96
N TRP A 253 -9.45 10.72 -20.94
CA TRP A 253 -10.89 10.55 -21.14
C TRP A 253 -11.61 11.89 -21.04
N PHE A 254 -12.08 12.39 -22.18
CA PHE A 254 -12.91 13.60 -22.22
C PHE A 254 -14.37 13.26 -21.87
N GLU A 255 -15.06 14.18 -21.21
CA GLU A 255 -16.49 14.02 -20.91
C GLU A 255 -17.38 13.98 -22.15
N THR A 256 -16.84 14.34 -23.33
CA THR A 256 -17.56 14.26 -24.61
C THR A 256 -17.71 12.83 -25.13
N ASP A 257 -16.96 11.86 -24.60
CA ASP A 257 -17.15 10.43 -24.94
C ASP A 257 -18.34 9.80 -24.22
N TYR A 258 -18.96 10.55 -23.29
CA TYR A 258 -20.24 10.26 -22.69
C TYR A 258 -21.30 10.93 -23.56
N LYS A 259 -22.23 10.16 -24.13
CA LYS A 259 -23.34 10.73 -24.90
C LYS A 259 -24.33 11.47 -23.98
N SER A 260 -23.95 12.64 -23.45
CA SER A 260 -24.80 13.78 -23.10
C SER A 260 -23.99 14.89 -22.39
N SER A 261 -23.76 15.98 -23.12
CA SER A 261 -23.72 17.40 -22.68
C SER A 261 -23.02 17.80 -21.36
N GLY A 262 -21.90 18.52 -21.48
CA GLY A 262 -21.58 19.67 -20.60
C GLY A 262 -20.49 19.46 -19.53
N THR A 263 -19.32 20.05 -19.78
CA THR A 263 -18.31 20.62 -18.86
C THR A 263 -18.00 19.98 -17.50
N HIS A 264 -16.74 19.55 -17.42
CA HIS A 264 -15.82 19.42 -16.29
C HIS A 264 -16.00 18.24 -15.33
N SER A 265 -14.86 17.55 -15.15
CA SER A 265 -14.57 16.47 -14.22
C SER A 265 -15.39 16.59 -12.94
N VAL A 266 -16.25 15.61 -12.70
CA VAL A 266 -17.36 15.63 -11.72
C VAL A 266 -18.45 16.57 -12.22
N SER A 267 -19.54 16.01 -12.77
CA SER A 267 -20.71 16.80 -13.18
C SER A 267 -21.00 17.87 -12.12
N ASP A 268 -21.10 19.14 -12.50
CA ASP A 268 -21.24 20.27 -11.57
C ASP A 268 -22.33 20.04 -10.51
N GLU A 269 -23.35 19.25 -10.84
CA GLU A 269 -24.40 18.77 -9.95
C GLU A 269 -23.87 17.90 -8.79
N LEU A 270 -23.02 16.91 -9.05
CA LEU A 270 -22.39 16.07 -8.03
C LEU A 270 -21.45 16.90 -7.15
N LEU A 271 -20.67 17.82 -7.74
CA LEU A 271 -19.83 18.72 -6.95
C LEU A 271 -20.68 19.61 -6.02
N THR A 272 -21.80 20.14 -6.53
CA THR A 272 -22.75 20.95 -5.76
C THR A 272 -23.38 20.14 -4.63
N TYR A 273 -23.79 18.90 -4.93
CA TYR A 273 -24.32 17.95 -3.95
C TYR A 273 -23.31 17.69 -2.81
N LEU A 274 -22.04 17.42 -3.15
CA LEU A 274 -21.00 17.14 -2.16
C LEU A 274 -20.64 18.37 -1.33
N LYS A 275 -20.55 19.57 -1.93
CA LYS A 275 -20.31 20.82 -1.19
C LYS A 275 -21.44 21.11 -0.20
N PHE A 276 -22.68 20.82 -0.58
CA PHE A 276 -23.84 20.97 0.31
C PHE A 276 -23.79 19.97 1.47
N LYS A 277 -23.48 18.70 1.21
CA LYS A 277 -23.41 17.65 2.22
C LYS A 277 -22.19 17.76 3.16
N PHE A 278 -21.08 18.29 2.66
CA PHE A 278 -19.79 18.37 3.35
C PHE A 278 -19.23 19.81 3.33
N PRO A 279 -19.89 20.76 4.02
CA PRO A 279 -19.53 22.18 3.95
C PRO A 279 -18.15 22.49 4.56
N SER A 280 -17.63 21.62 5.43
CA SER A 280 -16.31 21.77 6.04
C SER A 280 -15.17 21.22 5.17
N VAL A 281 -15.48 20.50 4.09
CA VAL A 281 -14.47 19.89 3.21
C VAL A 281 -14.07 20.86 2.11
N LYS A 282 -12.77 20.99 1.86
CA LYS A 282 -12.23 21.78 0.76
C LYS A 282 -12.28 20.97 -0.53
N PHE A 283 -12.53 21.68 -1.64
CA PHE A 283 -12.55 21.11 -2.98
C PHE A 283 -11.64 21.93 -3.90
N GLY A 284 -10.95 21.25 -4.81
CA GLY A 284 -10.06 21.86 -5.79
C GLY A 284 -8.59 21.48 -5.59
N SER A 285 -7.83 21.55 -6.67
CA SER A 285 -6.39 21.30 -6.71
C SER A 285 -5.59 22.58 -6.53
N ARG A 286 -4.30 22.44 -6.22
CA ARG A 286 -3.34 23.53 -6.40
C ARG A 286 -3.16 23.84 -7.87
N GLU A 287 -2.74 25.07 -8.17
CA GLU A 287 -2.28 25.40 -9.52
C GLU A 287 -1.10 24.49 -9.89
N TYR A 288 -1.18 23.92 -11.08
CA TYR A 288 -0.12 23.09 -11.60
C TYR A 288 1.02 23.96 -12.10
N ILE A 289 2.19 23.82 -11.48
CA ILE A 289 3.44 24.43 -11.94
C ILE A 289 4.24 23.33 -12.63
N SER A 290 4.53 23.50 -13.94
CA SER A 290 5.32 22.50 -14.64
C SER A 290 6.75 22.47 -14.13
N LYS A 291 7.48 21.36 -14.32
CA LYS A 291 8.91 21.29 -13.97
C LYS A 291 9.74 22.35 -14.69
N ARG A 292 9.31 22.82 -15.87
CA ARG A 292 9.97 23.89 -16.61
C ARG A 292 9.73 25.23 -15.93
N ASP A 293 8.49 25.48 -15.51
CA ASP A 293 8.09 26.74 -14.88
C ASP A 293 8.66 26.89 -13.46
N ASN A 294 8.74 25.77 -12.71
CA ASN A 294 9.34 25.76 -11.38
C ASN A 294 10.85 26.03 -11.43
N ALA A 295 11.55 25.54 -12.46
CA ALA A 295 12.98 25.81 -12.65
C ALA A 295 13.25 27.28 -13.01
N SER A 296 12.36 27.92 -13.80
CA SER A 296 12.45 29.36 -14.05
C SER A 296 12.18 30.19 -12.79
N ASP A 297 11.22 29.81 -11.95
CA ASP A 297 10.92 30.51 -10.70
C ASP A 297 12.03 30.37 -9.65
N GLU A 298 12.63 29.18 -9.52
CA GLU A 298 13.82 28.98 -8.67
C GLU A 298 15.01 29.79 -9.17
N SER A 299 15.21 29.86 -10.50
CA SER A 299 16.28 30.68 -11.08
C SER A 299 16.05 32.17 -10.83
N ASN A 300 14.81 32.67 -11.00
CA ASN A 300 14.45 34.07 -10.77
C ASN A 300 14.60 34.45 -9.30
N ARG A 301 14.19 33.57 -8.37
CA ARG A 301 14.41 33.78 -6.92
C ARG A 301 15.89 33.80 -6.56
N ALA A 302 16.71 32.94 -7.15
CA ALA A 302 18.15 32.96 -6.93
C ALA A 302 18.80 34.26 -7.47
N TYR A 303 18.34 34.76 -8.62
CA TYR A 303 18.77 36.03 -9.18
C TYR A 303 18.37 37.22 -8.29
N GLU A 304 17.14 37.28 -7.77
CA GLU A 304 16.70 38.34 -6.85
C GLU A 304 17.48 38.35 -5.53
N ILE A 305 17.79 37.18 -4.97
CA ILE A 305 18.61 37.11 -3.74
C ILE A 305 20.06 37.57 -4.02
N SER A 306 20.60 37.27 -5.21
CA SER A 306 21.95 37.70 -5.63
C SER A 306 22.04 39.21 -5.91
N SER A 307 20.96 39.82 -6.42
CA SER A 307 20.92 41.26 -6.69
C SER A 307 20.75 42.08 -5.41
N ILE A 308 19.96 41.58 -4.44
CA ILE A 308 19.82 42.21 -3.11
C ILE A 308 21.15 42.17 -2.34
N THR A 309 21.90 41.07 -2.43
CA THR A 309 23.21 40.92 -1.75
C THR A 309 24.33 41.74 -2.40
N SER A 310 24.32 41.91 -3.73
CA SER A 310 25.28 42.81 -4.41
C SER A 310 25.03 44.29 -4.13
N SER A 311 23.78 44.69 -3.85
CA SER A 311 23.41 46.08 -3.56
C SER A 311 23.81 46.54 -2.15
N ALA A 312 24.20 45.60 -1.27
CA ALA A 312 24.53 45.88 0.14
C ALA A 312 26.05 45.98 0.40
N VAL A 313 26.89 45.90 -0.63
CA VAL A 313 28.36 45.95 -0.52
C VAL A 313 28.92 47.08 -1.40
N GLU A 314 28.49 48.32 -1.15
CA GLU A 314 29.30 49.51 -1.46
C GLU A 314 29.61 50.20 -0.13
N ILE A 315 30.69 49.75 0.52
CA ILE A 315 31.30 50.44 1.66
C ILE A 315 32.30 51.43 1.07
N GLU A 316 32.06 52.72 1.31
CA GLU A 316 32.96 53.80 0.91
C GLU A 316 34.37 53.62 1.51
N PRO A 317 35.46 53.89 0.75
CA PRO A 317 36.81 53.76 1.26
C PRO A 317 37.16 54.96 2.16
N ASP A 318 37.57 54.60 3.37
CA ASP A 318 38.11 55.43 4.44
C ASP A 318 39.34 56.24 3.97
N THR A 319 39.19 57.56 3.82
CA THR A 319 40.32 58.48 3.60
C THR A 319 40.83 58.98 4.95
N THR A 320 42.02 58.49 5.32
CA THR A 320 42.82 58.99 6.44
C THR A 320 43.60 60.24 6.03
N ASP A 321 43.47 61.29 6.84
CA ASP A 321 44.48 62.32 7.13
C ASP A 321 44.56 62.46 8.65
#